data_AF-A0A2G8RG04-F1
#
_entry.id   AF-A0A2G8RG04-F1
#
_cell.length_a   1.000
_cell.length_b   1.000
_cell.length_c   1.000
_cell.angle_alpha   90.00
_cell.angle_beta   90.00
_cell.angle_gamma   90.00
#
_symmetry.space_group_name_H-M   'P 1'
#
loop_
_entity.id
_entity.type
_entity.pdbx_description
1 polymer ?
#
loop_
_entity_poly.entity_id
_entity_poly.type
_entity_poly.pdbx_seq_one_letter_code
_entity_poly.pdbx_strand_id
1 'polypeptide(L)'
;MADCDIPMTPADHSMFYALIALTSCRIADPDREELILHALTRAWGQSESANPNVAKLAAVARQVVILIKPGVYNHQRARVLLEASAAVERFAEWRLGLSMAHMQPEVAA
;
A
#
# COMPACT_ATOMS: atom_id res chain seq x y z
N MET A 1 -16.33 9.97 12.27
CA MET A 1 -15.35 8.89 12.57
C MET A 1 -15.64 7.55 11.87
N ALA A 2 -16.67 7.42 11.01
CA ALA A 2 -17.14 6.14 10.45
C ALA A 2 -16.15 5.41 9.51
N ASP A 3 -15.16 6.09 8.92
CA ASP A 3 -14.21 5.44 8.00
C ASP A 3 -13.12 4.62 8.70
N CYS A 4 -12.93 4.77 10.02
CA CYS A 4 -12.02 3.92 10.81
C CYS A 4 -12.64 2.57 11.18
N ASP A 5 -13.95 2.41 10.97
CA ASP A 5 -14.71 1.23 11.42
C ASP A 5 -14.83 0.13 10.34
N ILE A 6 -14.36 0.36 9.11
CA ILE A 6 -14.32 -0.68 8.08
C ILE A 6 -13.14 -1.62 8.38
N PRO A 7 -13.39 -2.89 8.74
CA PRO A 7 -12.35 -3.81 9.17
C PRO A 7 -11.39 -4.09 8.02
N MET A 8 -10.10 -4.07 8.33
CA MET A 8 -9.07 -4.49 7.40
C MET A 8 -8.87 -5.99 7.51
N THR A 9 -8.61 -6.62 6.38
CA THR A 9 -8.25 -8.04 6.35
C THR A 9 -6.76 -8.21 6.66
N PRO A 10 -6.32 -9.37 7.16
CA PRO A 10 -4.88 -9.68 7.27
C PRO A 10 -4.11 -9.52 5.94
N ALA A 11 -4.80 -9.68 4.81
CA ALA A 11 -4.23 -9.47 3.48
C ALA A 11 -3.95 -7.98 3.23
N ASP A 12 -4.83 -7.07 3.66
CA ASP A 12 -4.62 -5.61 3.54
C ASP A 12 -3.35 -5.18 4.28
N HIS A 13 -3.17 -5.70 5.50
CA HIS A 13 -1.97 -5.47 6.31
C HIS A 13 -0.72 -5.99 5.60
N SER A 14 -0.78 -7.21 5.08
CA SER A 14 0.36 -7.83 4.38
C SER A 14 0.73 -7.05 3.12
N MET A 15 -0.26 -6.56 2.37
CA MET A 15 -0.07 -5.72 1.19
C MET A 15 0.61 -4.40 1.56
N PHE A 16 0.13 -3.73 2.62
CA PHE A 16 0.73 -2.49 3.12
C PHE A 16 2.21 -2.68 3.52
N TYR A 17 2.53 -3.71 4.29
CA TYR A 17 3.91 -3.97 4.72
C TYR A 17 4.84 -4.37 3.57
N ALA A 18 4.35 -5.16 2.61
CA ALA A 18 5.13 -5.50 1.43
C ALA A 18 5.44 -4.25 0.58
N LEU A 19 4.46 -3.34 0.43
CA LEU A 19 4.68 -2.06 -0.25
C LEU A 19 5.70 -1.18 0.49
N ILE A 20 5.61 -1.07 1.83
CA ILE A 20 6.63 -0.37 2.63
C ILE A 20 8.03 -0.93 2.35
N ALA A 21 8.18 -2.26 2.37
CA ALA A 21 9.47 -2.88 2.14
C ALA A 21 10.03 -2.53 0.75
N LEU A 22 9.17 -2.47 -0.28
CA LEU A 22 9.59 -2.14 -1.64
C LEU A 22 9.87 -0.65 -1.85
N THR A 23 9.15 0.24 -1.18
CA THR A 23 9.28 1.70 -1.39
C THR A 23 10.33 2.34 -0.49
N SER A 24 10.56 1.77 0.70
CA SER A 24 11.41 2.39 1.73
C SER A 24 12.77 1.73 1.90
N CYS A 25 12.95 0.50 1.38
CA CYS A 25 14.19 -0.25 1.55
C CYS A 25 14.93 -0.40 0.21
N ARG A 26 16.26 -0.25 0.26
CA ARG A 26 17.12 -0.73 -0.82
C ARG A 26 17.29 -2.24 -0.68
N ILE A 27 16.68 -3.00 -1.60
CA ILE A 27 16.78 -4.46 -1.60
C ILE A 27 17.86 -4.88 -2.61
N ALA A 28 19.09 -5.12 -2.12
CA ALA A 28 20.22 -5.47 -2.99
C ALA A 28 20.17 -6.92 -3.51
N ASP A 29 19.41 -7.78 -2.84
CA ASP A 29 19.29 -9.22 -3.10
C ASP A 29 18.02 -9.49 -3.93
N PRO A 30 18.14 -9.91 -5.20
CA PRO A 30 17.00 -10.18 -6.07
C PRO A 30 16.07 -11.28 -5.55
N ASP A 31 16.60 -12.29 -4.86
CA ASP A 31 15.79 -13.41 -4.36
C ASP A 31 14.89 -12.94 -3.20
N ARG A 32 15.43 -12.07 -2.33
CA ARG A 32 14.62 -11.42 -1.27
C ARG A 32 13.56 -10.51 -1.86
N GLU A 33 13.90 -9.79 -2.92
CA GLU A 33 12.95 -8.94 -3.61
C GLU A 33 11.80 -9.76 -4.22
N GLU A 34 12.12 -10.89 -4.83
CA GLU A 34 11.14 -11.82 -5.38
C GLU A 34 10.20 -12.36 -4.28
N LEU A 35 10.72 -12.70 -3.09
CA LEU A 35 9.89 -13.10 -1.96
C LEU A 35 8.90 -12.01 -1.53
N ILE A 36 9.34 -10.74 -1.52
CA ILE A 36 8.47 -9.62 -1.17
C ILE A 36 7.39 -9.41 -2.25
N LEU A 37 7.76 -9.49 -3.54
CA LEU A 37 6.79 -9.40 -4.65
C LEU A 37 5.81 -10.58 -4.65
N HIS A 38 6.25 -11.78 -4.27
CA HIS A 38 5.38 -12.94 -4.09
C HIS A 38 4.39 -12.73 -2.94
N ALA A 39 4.87 -12.22 -1.79
CA ALA A 39 4.01 -11.88 -0.66
C ALA A 39 2.98 -10.80 -1.04
N LEU A 40 3.41 -9.77 -1.79
CA LEU A 40 2.52 -8.73 -2.31
C LEU A 40 1.45 -9.29 -3.24
N THR A 41 1.84 -10.18 -4.16
CA THR A 41 0.92 -10.83 -5.10
C THR A 41 -0.13 -11.65 -4.36
N ARG A 42 0.29 -12.44 -3.37
CA ARG A 42 -0.62 -13.25 -2.54
C ARG A 42 -1.58 -12.38 -1.75
N ALA A 43 -1.07 -11.34 -1.10
CA ALA A 43 -1.87 -10.41 -0.31
C ALA A 43 -2.89 -9.66 -1.18
N TRP A 44 -2.48 -9.17 -2.35
CA TRP A 44 -3.37 -8.51 -3.30
C TRP A 44 -4.50 -9.45 -3.77
N GLY A 45 -4.19 -10.71 -4.08
CA GLY A 45 -5.20 -11.70 -4.48
C GLY A 45 -6.16 -12.15 -3.37
N GLN A 46 -5.82 -11.89 -2.10
CA GLN A 46 -6.62 -12.26 -0.92
C GLN A 46 -7.33 -11.05 -0.27
N SER A 47 -7.09 -9.85 -0.77
CA SER A 47 -7.68 -8.61 -0.24
C SER A 47 -9.13 -8.49 -0.68
N GLU A 48 -10.07 -8.70 0.24
CA GLU A 48 -11.52 -8.55 0.04
C GLU A 48 -12.07 -7.23 0.61
N SER A 49 -11.19 -6.31 0.98
CA SER A 49 -11.55 -5.08 1.70
C SER A 49 -12.39 -4.13 0.86
N ALA A 50 -13.55 -3.73 1.38
CA ALA A 50 -14.35 -2.65 0.84
C ALA A 50 -13.81 -1.25 1.24
N ASN A 51 -12.70 -1.18 1.98
CA ASN A 51 -12.17 0.07 2.48
C ASN A 51 -11.58 0.91 1.33
N PRO A 52 -12.06 2.16 1.12
CA PRO A 52 -11.60 3.01 0.01
C PRO A 52 -10.12 3.41 0.13
N ASN A 53 -9.55 3.39 1.35
CA ASN A 53 -8.12 3.61 1.56
C ASN A 53 -7.30 2.38 1.16
N VAL A 54 -7.84 1.17 1.31
CA VAL A 54 -7.21 -0.08 0.83
C VAL A 54 -7.31 -0.19 -0.70
N ALA A 55 -8.38 0.32 -1.32
CA ALA A 55 -8.55 0.29 -2.78
C ALA A 55 -7.36 0.95 -3.52
N LYS A 56 -6.82 2.06 -2.97
CA LYS A 56 -5.64 2.73 -3.53
C LYS A 56 -4.36 1.91 -3.35
N LEU A 57 -4.17 1.26 -2.20
CA LEU A 57 -3.08 0.32 -1.99
C LEU A 57 -3.16 -0.86 -2.98
N ALA A 58 -4.34 -1.43 -3.17
CA ALA A 58 -4.56 -2.53 -4.10
C ALA A 58 -4.24 -2.14 -5.55
N ALA A 59 -4.61 -0.93 -5.96
CA ALA A 59 -4.31 -0.43 -7.30
C ALA A 59 -2.80 -0.32 -7.55
N VAL A 60 -2.04 0.23 -6.60
CA VAL A 60 -0.58 0.35 -6.75
C VAL A 60 0.13 -1.00 -6.57
N ALA A 61 -0.37 -1.88 -5.70
CA ALA A 61 0.14 -3.24 -5.55
C ALA A 61 0.08 -4.01 -6.87
N ARG A 62 -1.05 -3.92 -7.57
CA ARG A 62 -1.21 -4.51 -8.91
C ARG A 62 -0.18 -3.95 -9.89
N GLN A 63 0.04 -2.64 -9.91
CA GLN A 63 1.04 -2.04 -10.82
C GLN A 63 2.45 -2.51 -10.50
N VAL A 64 2.81 -2.55 -9.21
CA VAL A 64 4.11 -3.06 -8.73
C VAL A 64 4.34 -4.49 -9.21
N VAL A 65 3.36 -5.38 -8.98
CA VAL A 65 3.45 -6.80 -9.37
C VAL A 65 3.61 -6.98 -10.88
N ILE A 66 2.94 -6.16 -11.70
CA ILE A 66 3.00 -6.26 -13.16
C ILE A 66 4.29 -5.67 -13.72
N LEU A 67 4.78 -4.57 -13.15
CA LEU A 67 5.80 -3.73 -13.78
C LEU A 67 7.20 -3.87 -13.18
N ILE A 68 7.31 -4.37 -11.95
CA ILE A 68 8.60 -4.54 -11.29
C ILE A 68 9.15 -5.94 -11.57
N LYS A 69 10.40 -5.98 -12.04
CA LYS A 69 11.21 -7.18 -12.14
C LYS A 69 12.32 -7.14 -11.09
N PRO A 70 12.54 -8.23 -10.33
CA PRO A 70 13.62 -8.30 -9.35
C PRO A 70 14.98 -7.93 -9.95
N GLY A 71 15.78 -7.16 -9.23
CA GLY A 71 17.14 -6.77 -9.64
C GLY A 71 17.22 -5.82 -10.85
N VAL A 72 16.10 -5.46 -11.49
CA VAL A 72 16.07 -4.53 -12.61
C VAL A 72 15.76 -3.13 -12.10
N TYR A 73 16.70 -2.20 -12.30
CA TYR A 73 16.57 -0.81 -11.87
C TYR A 73 16.49 0.12 -13.09
N ASN A 74 15.30 0.70 -13.32
CA ASN A 74 15.03 1.60 -14.43
C ASN A 74 14.06 2.72 -14.03
N HIS A 75 13.85 3.69 -14.93
CA HIS A 75 12.94 4.82 -14.67
C HIS A 75 11.48 4.40 -14.44
N GLN A 76 11.02 3.33 -15.10
CA GLN A 76 9.67 2.82 -14.93
C GLN A 76 9.44 2.31 -13.51
N ARG A 77 10.40 1.53 -12.98
CA ARG A 77 10.40 1.08 -11.60
C ARG A 77 10.37 2.26 -10.63
N ALA A 78 11.23 3.26 -10.83
CA ALA A 78 11.29 4.42 -9.95
C ALA A 78 9.93 5.15 -9.90
N ARG A 79 9.26 5.31 -11.05
CA ARG A 79 7.92 5.91 -11.11
C ARG A 79 6.88 5.10 -10.36
N VAL A 80 6.83 3.78 -10.59
CA VAL A 80 5.86 2.89 -9.93
C VAL A 80 6.06 2.85 -8.41
N LEU A 81 7.32 2.82 -7.94
CA LEU A 81 7.62 2.85 -6.51
C LEU A 81 7.30 4.22 -5.88
N LEU A 82 7.44 5.32 -6.61
CA LEU A 82 7.04 6.64 -6.12
C LEU A 82 5.51 6.73 -5.94
N GLU A 83 4.74 6.24 -6.90
CA GLU A 83 3.27 6.16 -6.79
C GLU A 83 2.85 5.24 -5.64
N ALA A 84 3.54 4.11 -5.47
CA ALA A 84 3.31 3.21 -4.35
C ALA A 84 3.63 3.87 -2.99
N SER A 85 4.71 4.67 -2.89
CA SER A 85 5.06 5.41 -1.68
C SER A 85 3.95 6.36 -1.27
N ALA A 86 3.43 7.15 -2.21
CA ALA A 86 2.35 8.09 -1.95
C ALA A 86 1.05 7.38 -1.47
N ALA A 87 0.76 6.19 -1.99
CA ALA A 87 -0.38 5.40 -1.53
C ALA A 87 -0.17 4.84 -0.11
N VAL A 88 1.04 4.39 0.20
CA VAL A 88 1.45 3.93 1.55
C VAL A 88 1.34 5.06 2.56
N GLU A 89 1.87 6.25 2.24
CA GLU A 89 1.81 7.44 3.10
C GLU A 89 0.36 7.83 3.39
N ARG A 90 -0.47 7.96 2.35
CA ARG A 90 -1.90 8.27 2.51
C ARG A 90 -2.63 7.25 3.38
N PHE A 91 -2.34 5.97 3.19
CA PHE A 91 -2.95 4.93 4.01
C PHE A 91 -2.48 5.03 5.46
N ALA A 92 -1.19 5.30 5.70
CA ALA A 92 -0.65 5.50 7.04
C ALA A 92 -1.28 6.72 7.74
N GLU A 93 -1.42 7.85 7.03
CA GLU A 93 -2.09 9.05 7.53
C GLU A 93 -3.53 8.77 7.97
N TRP A 94 -4.30 8.04 7.15
CA TRP A 94 -5.65 7.63 7.52
C TRP A 94 -5.62 6.69 8.73
N ARG A 95 -4.75 5.67 8.73
CA ARG A 95 -4.69 4.65 9.80
C ARG A 95 -4.30 5.22 11.15
N LEU A 96 -3.46 6.26 11.15
CA LEU A 96 -2.98 6.97 12.33
C LEU A 96 -3.89 8.15 12.71
N GLY A 97 -4.94 8.45 11.93
CA GLY A 97 -5.82 9.58 12.18
C GLY A 97 -5.13 10.94 12.03
N LEU A 98 -4.08 11.03 11.21
CA LEU A 98 -3.28 12.26 11.03
C LEU A 98 -3.87 13.21 9.98
N SER A 99 -4.80 12.74 9.16
CA SER A 99 -5.43 13.56 8.12
C SER A 99 -6.60 14.40 8.67
N MET A 100 -6.39 15.72 8.75
CA MET A 100 -7.36 16.74 9.19
C MET A 100 -8.64 16.84 8.34
N ALA A 101 -8.68 16.26 7.13
CA ALA A 101 -9.86 16.30 6.28
C ALA A 101 -11.07 15.51 6.83
N HIS A 102 -10.84 14.60 7.80
CA HIS A 102 -11.89 13.83 8.48
C HIS A 102 -12.16 14.33 9.92
N MET A 103 -11.56 15.46 10.32
CA MET A 103 -11.70 16.11 11.63
C MET A 103 -12.56 17.38 11.58
N GLN A 104 -13.57 17.46 10.71
CA GLN A 104 -14.61 18.46 10.95
C GLN A 104 -15.48 17.98 12.13
N PRO A 105 -15.56 18.75 13.23
CA PRO A 105 -16.46 18.43 14.31
C PRO A 105 -17.90 18.57 13.81
N GLU A 106 -18.79 17.71 14.30
CA GLU A 106 -20.21 17.99 14.34
C GLU A 106 -20.41 19.40 14.89
N VAL A 107 -20.70 20.36 14.02
CA VAL A 107 -21.27 21.64 14.45
C VAL A 107 -22.72 21.32 14.76
N ALA A 108 -22.98 21.17 16.06
CA ALA A 108 -24.30 21.12 16.65
C ALA A 108 -25.20 22.21 16.03
N ALA A 109 -26.35 21.79 15.53
CA ALA A 109 -27.51 22.64 15.26
C ALA A 109 -28.70 22.07 16.02
#